data_AF-A0A6S6S6Z7-F1
#
_entry.id   AF-A0A6S6S6Z7-F1
#
_cell.length_a   1.000
_cell.length_b   1.000
_cell.length_c   1.000
_cell.angle_alpha   90.00
_cell.angle_beta   90.00
_cell.angle_gamma   90.00
#
_symmetry.space_group_name_H-M   'P 1'
#
loop_
_entity.id
_entity.type
_entity.pdbx_description
1 polymer ?
#
loop_
_entity_poly.entity_id
_entity_poly.type
_entity_poly.pdbx_seq_one_letter_code
_entity_poly.pdbx_strand_id
1 'polypeptide(L)'
;MQMGKSPEFLESIHPYIIESFGNKKELELENLIKIYSRVEPSFIRVDADEVTYASHVILRYEIERALMNGQIQTSDIPDIWNDKMQEALGLDTKGNYKDGCMQDVHWSEGIMEISHHIL
;
A
#
# COMPACT_ATOMS: atom_id res chain seq x y z
N MET A 1 10.07 -6.12 -3.02
CA MET A 1 11.19 -6.25 -3.98
C MET A 1 12.35 -5.39 -3.46
N GLN A 2 13.07 -5.87 -2.44
CA GLN A 2 13.95 -5.04 -1.61
C GLN A 2 15.25 -4.62 -2.32
N MET A 3 15.83 -5.50 -3.14
CA MET A 3 17.05 -5.17 -3.88
C MET A 3 16.85 -4.05 -4.91
N GLY A 4 15.68 -3.97 -5.54
CA GLY A 4 15.42 -3.00 -6.62
C GLY A 4 15.38 -1.53 -6.17
N LYS A 5 15.39 -1.27 -4.86
CA LYS A 5 15.34 0.07 -4.27
C LYS A 5 16.60 0.41 -3.46
N SER A 6 17.57 -0.49 -3.37
CA SER A 6 18.77 -0.26 -2.56
C SER A 6 19.67 0.79 -3.23
N PRO A 7 20.42 1.59 -2.45
CA PRO A 7 21.37 2.55 -3.00
C PRO A 7 22.38 1.89 -3.95
N GLU A 8 22.87 0.69 -3.61
CA GLU A 8 23.85 -0.05 -4.41
C GLU A 8 23.25 -0.50 -5.75
N PHE A 9 21.99 -0.93 -5.75
CA PHE A 9 21.30 -1.27 -6.97
C PHE A 9 21.10 -0.03 -7.85
N LEU A 10 20.62 1.06 -7.26
CA LEU A 10 20.41 2.33 -7.98
C LEU A 10 21.72 2.87 -8.57
N GLU A 11 22.83 2.78 -7.83
CA GLU A 11 24.16 3.12 -8.33
C GLU A 11 24.56 2.23 -9.51
N SER A 12 24.32 0.92 -9.42
CA SER A 12 24.65 -0.02 -10.50
C SER A 12 23.89 0.25 -11.80
N ILE A 13 22.65 0.76 -11.71
CA ILE A 13 21.82 1.05 -12.89
C ILE A 13 21.88 2.50 -13.36
N HIS A 14 22.42 3.41 -12.55
CA HIS A 14 22.46 4.84 -12.82
C HIS A 14 23.08 5.19 -14.19
N PRO A 15 24.18 4.57 -14.64
CA PRO A 15 24.73 4.84 -15.96
C PRO A 15 23.74 4.56 -17.10
N TYR A 16 22.95 3.48 -17.00
CA TYR A 16 21.94 3.13 -18.01
C TYR A 16 20.74 4.09 -17.99
N ILE A 17 20.38 4.60 -16.81
CA ILE A 17 19.34 5.63 -16.67
C ILE A 17 19.78 6.90 -17.39
N ILE A 18 21.03 7.34 -17.18
CA ILE A 18 21.57 8.55 -17.81
C ILE A 18 21.73 8.37 -19.32
N GLU A 19 22.19 7.19 -19.78
CA GLU A 19 22.26 6.86 -21.20
C GLU A 19 20.87 6.93 -21.88
N SER A 20 19.85 6.40 -21.21
CA SER A 20 18.50 6.28 -21.78
C SER A 20 17.68 7.58 -21.71
N PHE A 21 17.84 8.37 -20.64
CA PHE A 21 16.96 9.49 -20.32
C PHE A 21 17.67 10.86 -20.26
N GLY A 22 19.00 10.86 -20.46
CA GLY A 22 19.87 12.02 -20.43
C GLY A 22 20.31 12.40 -19.01
N ASN A 23 21.39 13.19 -18.93
CA ASN A 23 21.88 13.68 -17.65
C ASN A 23 21.08 14.91 -17.20
N LYS A 24 20.14 14.70 -16.29
CA LYS A 24 19.24 15.73 -15.74
C LYS A 24 19.32 15.72 -14.22
N LYS A 25 19.11 16.88 -13.60
CA LYS A 25 19.17 17.04 -12.15
C LYS A 25 18.19 16.12 -11.42
N GLU A 26 17.04 15.83 -12.01
CA GLU A 26 16.01 14.94 -11.47
C GLU A 26 16.46 13.47 -11.45
N LEU A 27 17.44 13.11 -12.28
CA LEU A 27 17.97 11.75 -12.42
C LEU A 27 19.33 11.57 -11.73
N GLU A 28 19.78 12.55 -10.96
CA GLU A 28 20.96 12.41 -10.11
C GLU A 28 20.76 11.28 -9.10
N LEU A 29 21.82 10.48 -8.87
CA LEU A 29 21.76 9.28 -8.04
C LEU A 29 21.17 9.55 -6.65
N GLU A 30 21.61 10.64 -6.00
CA GLU A 30 21.10 11.05 -4.69
C GLU A 30 19.60 11.34 -4.70
N ASN A 31 19.08 11.90 -5.80
CA ASN A 31 17.66 12.19 -5.94
C ASN A 31 16.85 10.90 -6.15
N LEU A 32 17.37 9.97 -6.96
CA LEU A 32 16.75 8.66 -7.16
C LEU A 32 16.66 7.90 -5.83
N ILE A 33 17.74 7.87 -5.04
CA ILE A 33 17.74 7.23 -3.72
C ILE A 33 16.66 7.84 -2.82
N LYS A 34 16.52 9.17 -2.80
CA LYS A 34 15.47 9.86 -2.02
C LYS A 34 14.06 9.51 -2.51
N ILE A 35 13.85 9.41 -3.82
CA ILE A 35 12.54 9.05 -4.39
C ILE A 35 12.16 7.62 -4.00
N TYR A 36 13.07 6.66 -4.16
CA TYR A 36 12.78 5.25 -3.90
C TYR A 36 12.72 4.88 -2.42
N SER A 37 13.25 5.72 -1.54
CA SER A 37 13.16 5.56 -0.07
C SER A 37 12.10 6.45 0.59
N ARG A 38 11.32 7.21 -0.19
CA ARG A 38 10.26 8.06 0.35
C ARG A 38 9.17 7.22 1.02
N VAL A 39 8.81 7.63 2.23
CA VAL A 39 7.71 7.06 3.02
C VAL A 39 6.62 8.11 3.10
N GLU A 40 5.39 7.73 2.74
CA GLU A 40 4.25 8.63 2.73
C GLU A 40 2.94 7.83 2.86
N PRO A 41 2.09 8.14 3.85
CA PRO A 41 0.76 7.56 3.91
C PRO A 41 -0.01 7.81 2.61
N SER A 42 -0.56 6.76 2.02
CA SER A 42 -1.34 6.85 0.79
C SER A 42 -2.58 5.96 0.86
N PHE A 43 -3.53 6.15 -0.06
CA PHE A 43 -4.78 5.39 -0.04
C PHE A 43 -4.62 3.97 -0.59
N ILE A 44 -3.78 3.79 -1.60
CA ILE A 44 -3.77 2.60 -2.45
C ILE A 44 -2.69 1.61 -1.98
N ARG A 45 -3.13 0.45 -1.50
CA ARG A 45 -2.24 -0.58 -0.94
C ARG A 45 -1.13 -1.03 -1.90
N VAL A 46 -1.46 -1.26 -3.17
CA VAL A 46 -0.49 -1.80 -4.16
C VAL A 46 0.63 -0.81 -4.49
N ASP A 47 0.40 0.48 -4.24
CA ASP A 47 1.34 1.57 -4.47
C ASP A 47 2.04 2.04 -3.18
N ALA A 48 1.65 1.49 -2.02
CA ALA A 48 2.17 1.90 -0.72
C ALA A 48 3.68 1.62 -0.59
N ASP A 49 4.36 2.48 0.17
CA ASP A 49 5.76 2.31 0.49
C ASP A 49 5.98 1.14 1.47
N GLU A 50 7.24 0.74 1.64
CA GLU A 50 7.58 -0.46 2.42
C GLU A 50 7.25 -0.36 3.91
N VAL A 51 7.12 0.86 4.44
CA VAL A 51 6.78 1.10 5.85
C VAL A 51 5.26 1.12 6.03
N THR A 52 4.53 1.76 5.12
CA THR A 52 3.06 1.93 5.24
C THR A 52 2.26 0.74 4.71
N TYR A 53 2.83 -0.09 3.82
CA TYR A 53 2.16 -1.26 3.24
C TYR A 53 1.57 -2.21 4.28
N ALA A 54 2.29 -2.48 5.37
CA ALA A 54 1.83 -3.39 6.41
C ALA A 54 0.54 -2.92 7.08
N SER A 55 0.37 -1.60 7.27
CA SER A 55 -0.86 -1.02 7.82
C SER A 55 -2.08 -1.35 6.95
N HIS A 56 -1.93 -1.31 5.63
CA HIS A 56 -2.99 -1.67 4.69
C HIS A 56 -3.40 -3.15 4.79
N VAL A 57 -2.46 -4.05 5.07
CA VAL A 57 -2.74 -5.48 5.26
C VAL A 57 -3.43 -5.71 6.59
N ILE A 58 -2.93 -5.10 7.67
CA ILE A 58 -3.47 -5.25 9.02
C ILE A 58 -4.94 -4.80 9.07
N LEU A 59 -5.28 -3.64 8.51
CA LEU A 59 -6.66 -3.16 8.54
C LEU A 59 -7.63 -4.10 7.81
N ARG A 60 -7.21 -4.69 6.69
CA ARG A 60 -8.02 -5.68 5.94
C ARG A 60 -8.23 -6.92 6.78
N TYR A 61 -7.15 -7.49 7.33
CA TYR A 61 -7.21 -8.66 8.21
C TYR A 61 -8.16 -8.44 9.39
N GLU A 62 -8.11 -7.28 10.05
CA GLU A 62 -8.97 -6.99 11.19
C GLU A 62 -10.45 -6.88 10.80
N ILE A 63 -10.77 -6.26 9.66
CA ILE A 63 -12.13 -6.20 9.11
C ILE A 63 -12.62 -7.61 8.78
N GLU A 64 -11.81 -8.40 8.08
CA GLU A 64 -12.15 -9.78 7.73
C GLU A 64 -12.39 -10.64 8.96
N ARG A 65 -11.54 -10.52 9.98
CA ARG A 65 -11.68 -11.27 11.23
C ARG A 65 -12.98 -10.91 11.94
N ALA A 66 -13.35 -9.63 11.96
CA ALA A 66 -14.60 -9.18 12.55
C ALA A 66 -15.83 -9.68 11.78
N LEU A 67 -15.79 -9.65 10.43
CA LEU A 67 -16.85 -10.21 9.58
C LEU A 67 -17.03 -11.71 9.82
N MET A 68 -15.94 -12.48 9.81
CA MET A 68 -15.97 -13.94 9.97
C MET A 68 -16.47 -14.38 11.34
N ASN A 69 -16.18 -13.59 12.39
CA ASN A 69 -16.68 -13.83 13.73
C ASN A 69 -18.11 -13.30 13.97
N GLY A 70 -18.77 -12.74 12.95
CA GLY A 70 -20.10 -12.16 13.07
C GLY A 70 -20.16 -10.92 13.96
N GLN A 71 -19.04 -10.23 14.16
CA GLN A 71 -18.95 -9.04 15.01
C GLN A 71 -19.40 -7.77 14.27
N ILE A 72 -19.34 -7.78 12.94
CA ILE A 72 -19.77 -6.68 12.07
C ILE A 72 -20.52 -7.23 10.85
N GLN A 73 -21.34 -6.39 10.22
CA GLN A 73 -22.00 -6.68 8.95
C GLN A 73 -21.25 -6.03 7.78
N THR A 74 -21.52 -6.49 6.56
CA THR A 74 -20.90 -5.92 5.35
C THR A 74 -21.25 -4.44 5.15
N SER A 75 -22.41 -4.00 5.62
CA SER A 75 -22.81 -2.58 5.62
C SER A 75 -21.92 -1.68 6.46
N ASP A 76 -21.22 -2.24 7.45
CA ASP A 76 -20.41 -1.49 8.41
C ASP A 76 -18.98 -1.23 7.89
N ILE A 77 -18.58 -1.94 6.83
CA ILE A 77 -17.24 -1.89 6.24
C ILE A 77 -16.81 -0.46 5.89
N PRO A 78 -17.62 0.39 5.23
CA PRO A 78 -17.15 1.72 4.82
C PRO A 78 -16.74 2.61 6.00
N ASP A 79 -17.50 2.57 7.10
CA ASP A 79 -17.22 3.38 8.29
C ASP A 79 -16.00 2.83 9.05
N ILE A 80 -15.94 1.50 9.25
CA ILE A 80 -14.80 0.85 9.92
C ILE A 80 -13.51 1.03 9.12
N TRP A 81 -13.59 0.95 7.79
CA TRP A 81 -12.46 1.21 6.91
C TRP A 81 -11.92 2.62 7.11
N ASN A 82 -12.81 3.62 7.11
CA ASN A 82 -12.43 5.00 7.35
C ASN A 82 -11.72 5.16 8.70
N ASP A 83 -12.30 4.62 9.77
CA ASP A 83 -11.73 4.75 11.12
C ASP A 83 -10.34 4.12 11.20
N LYS A 84 -10.15 2.94 10.59
CA LYS A 84 -8.85 2.25 10.56
C LYS A 84 -7.82 2.96 9.68
N MET A 85 -8.22 3.50 8.53
CA MET A 85 -7.33 4.32 7.69
C MET A 85 -6.90 5.59 8.41
N GLN A 86 -7.81 6.23 9.14
CA GLN A 86 -7.50 7.40 9.94
C GLN A 86 -6.57 7.07 11.10
N GLU A 87 -6.79 5.95 11.79
CA GLU A 87 -5.95 5.49 12.91
C GLU A 87 -4.53 5.11 12.45
N ALA A 88 -4.42 4.32 11.38
CA ALA A 88 -3.16 3.74 10.96
C ALA A 88 -2.32 4.65 10.04
N LEU A 89 -2.98 5.48 9.22
CA LEU A 89 -2.35 6.25 8.15
C LEU A 89 -2.73 7.74 8.17
N GLY A 90 -3.68 8.16 9.02
CA GLY A 90 -4.13 9.55 9.09
C GLY A 90 -4.97 10.00 7.88
N LEU A 91 -5.61 9.06 7.18
CA LEU A 91 -6.33 9.32 5.93
C LEU A 91 -7.85 9.17 6.08
N ASP A 92 -8.60 10.15 5.57
CA ASP A 92 -10.07 10.13 5.51
C ASP A 92 -10.56 9.54 4.18
N THR A 93 -11.40 8.51 4.26
CA THR A 93 -11.99 7.83 3.09
C THR A 93 -13.51 8.02 2.99
N LYS A 94 -14.12 8.88 3.80
CA LYS A 94 -15.57 9.11 3.78
C LYS A 94 -16.06 9.54 2.40
N GLY A 95 -17.02 8.78 1.88
CA GLY A 95 -17.57 9.01 0.54
C GLY A 95 -16.63 8.64 -0.63
N ASN A 96 -15.38 8.23 -0.36
CA ASN A 96 -14.46 7.74 -1.38
C ASN A 96 -14.39 6.21 -1.33
N TYR A 97 -15.39 5.53 -1.91
CA TYR A 97 -15.38 4.06 -1.96
C TYR A 97 -14.34 3.53 -2.95
N LYS A 98 -14.10 4.26 -4.05
CA LYS A 98 -13.17 3.87 -5.12
C LYS A 98 -11.76 3.66 -4.60
N ASP A 99 -11.23 4.63 -3.85
CA ASP A 99 -9.88 4.53 -3.26
C ASP A 99 -9.95 4.13 -1.76
N GLY A 100 -11.16 3.86 -1.26
CA GLY A 100 -11.43 3.34 0.07
C GLY A 100 -11.67 1.83 0.05
N CYS A 101 -12.77 1.39 0.67
CA CYS A 101 -13.06 -0.03 0.88
C CYS A 101 -13.27 -0.86 -0.39
N MET A 102 -13.47 -0.25 -1.57
CA MET A 102 -13.61 -0.96 -2.85
C MET A 102 -12.35 -0.91 -3.72
N GLN A 103 -11.21 -0.45 -3.20
CA GLN A 103 -9.97 -0.33 -3.99
C GLN A 103 -9.38 -1.67 -4.44
N ASP A 104 -9.74 -2.77 -3.76
CA ASP A 104 -9.18 -4.11 -3.98
C ASP A 104 -10.28 -5.09 -4.41
N VAL A 105 -9.96 -5.96 -5.37
CA VAL A 105 -10.92 -6.95 -5.93
C VAL A 105 -11.16 -8.16 -5.02
N HIS A 106 -10.25 -8.43 -4.08
CA HIS A 106 -10.16 -9.66 -3.29
C HIS A 106 -11.51 -10.09 -2.69
N TRP A 107 -12.20 -9.22 -1.95
CA TRP A 107 -13.49 -9.55 -1.33
C TRP A 107 -14.59 -9.86 -2.35
N SER A 108 -14.60 -9.17 -3.50
CA SER A 108 -15.56 -9.44 -4.58
C SER A 108 -15.31 -10.76 -5.30
N GLU A 109 -14.07 -11.25 -5.27
CA GLU A 109 -13.66 -12.54 -5.83
C GLU A 109 -13.71 -13.67 -4.80
N GLY A 110 -14.12 -13.39 -3.55
CA GLY A 110 -14.13 -14.36 -2.45
C GLY A 110 -12.74 -14.71 -1.92
N ILE A 111 -11.72 -13.92 -2.25
CA ILE A 111 -10.36 -14.05 -1.72
C ILE A 111 -10.30 -13.24 -0.42
N MET A 112 -10.11 -13.95 0.68
CA MET A 112 -9.94 -13.36 2.01
C MET A 112 -8.48 -13.54 2.45
N GLU A 113 -7.84 -12.55 3.04
CA GLU A 113 -6.51 -12.68 3.66
C GLU A 113 -6.47 -13.85 4.67
N ILE A 114 -7.59 -14.09 5.39
CA ILE A 114 -7.72 -15.19 6.35
C ILE A 114 -7.67 -16.60 5.70
N SER A 115 -7.90 -16.71 4.39
CA SER A 115 -7.95 -18.01 3.68
C SER A 115 -6.63 -18.80 3.68
N HIS A 116 -5.49 -18.15 3.91
CA HIS A 116 -4.17 -18.78 3.86
C HIS A 116 -3.72 -19.44 5.18
N HIS A 117 -4.50 -19.34 6.26
CA HIS A 117 -4.11 -19.86 7.58
C HIS A 117 -5.12 -20.83 8.22
N ILE A 118 -6.19 -21.21 7.51
CA ILE A 118 -7.24 -22.12 8.03
C ILE A 118 -7.39 -23.40 7.16
N LEU A 119 -6.45 -23.69 6.26
CA LEU A 119 -6.38 -24.97 5.54
C LEU A 119 -5.05 -25.69 5.81
#